data_AF-A0A8S1W1R6-F1
#
_entry.id   AF-A0A8S1W1R6-F1
#
_cell.length_a   1.000
_cell.length_b   1.000
_cell.length_c   1.000
_cell.angle_alpha   90.00
_cell.angle_beta   90.00
_cell.angle_gamma   90.00
#
_symmetry.space_group_name_H-M   'P 1'
#
loop_
_entity.id
_entity.type
_entity.pdbx_description
1 polymer ?
#
loop_
_entity_poly.entity_id
_entity_poly.type
_entity_poly.pdbx_seq_one_letter_code
_entity_poly.pdbx_strand_id
1 'polypeptide(L)'
;MILTTQIFTLLRKKETYQNVKPYIRRLSNKDQTVYKPICHAIILGLSTKEHVTNLFAARLGMDTVEKKNTDFNQMFSELCLPYFEKIAEFRKEDQDENRGKYYYSQTPNKEEISYGNSLLKITLECLEAWAKLYPCQSDQLTQSAFFKTYTRLLEKKVKFPDQYYYIKKEMVDNNTSPMLTKILSIYSEIQRKNIQLPNAQTSEIVQQDQQQKQTQANQQGEMQKPKSISSLEKKNQEIKYWEAQSLMNEFSQLKEQLNEKQNCKEEESQDFIDFVLLNQNINQLMGKIETKIEEFLNQDDVNTSLELLKVYDEIKILSEYYQKLEKDKIFELLQQQQSLQQQSKQEDSDSFSNTNQATNEQLNEEELKEQNRQKLFDFIMLLQHTVEQRVTLQQQKEKLKRLQIIEKGLQQQILNIQKQSDSVSSSSEDPEIHNSQSSDQEPDKRSESEQQETLDQSDKLEMEKMRQEISELKVENENMKQEIESQINNQIQQQEEKID
;
A
#
# COMPACT_ATOMS: atom_id res chain seq x y z
N MET A 1 -14.15 -7.85 -22.74
CA MET A 1 -13.46 -7.03 -23.77
C MET A 1 -14.40 -6.06 -24.49
N ILE A 2 -15.58 -6.50 -24.95
CA ILE A 2 -16.54 -5.67 -25.71
C ILE A 2 -16.94 -4.36 -25.00
N LEU A 3 -17.34 -4.42 -23.71
CA LEU A 3 -17.76 -3.24 -22.95
C LEU A 3 -16.65 -2.20 -22.76
N THR A 4 -15.40 -2.64 -22.56
CA THR A 4 -14.24 -1.76 -22.44
C THR A 4 -14.05 -0.93 -23.70
N THR A 5 -14.06 -1.58 -24.87
CA THR A 5 -13.90 -0.90 -26.16
C THR A 5 -15.03 0.07 -26.44
N GLN A 6 -16.27 -0.29 -26.08
CA GLN A 6 -17.42 0.60 -26.20
C GLN A 6 -17.23 1.86 -25.35
N ILE A 7 -16.94 1.71 -24.05
CA ILE A 7 -16.74 2.85 -23.14
C ILE A 7 -15.57 3.72 -23.63
N PHE A 8 -14.45 3.11 -23.99
CA PHE A 8 -13.28 3.81 -24.53
C PHE A 8 -13.61 4.61 -25.80
N THR A 9 -14.40 4.04 -26.71
CA THR A 9 -14.83 4.75 -27.93
C THR A 9 -15.64 6.01 -27.60
N LEU A 10 -16.46 5.98 -26.55
CA LEU A 10 -17.24 7.13 -26.11
C LEU A 10 -16.37 8.26 -25.55
N LEU A 11 -15.16 7.96 -25.07
CA LEU A 11 -14.21 8.95 -24.54
C LEU A 11 -13.50 9.75 -25.65
N ARG A 12 -13.56 9.31 -26.92
CA ARG A 12 -12.76 9.95 -27.99
C ARG A 12 -13.31 11.28 -28.48
N LYS A 13 -14.58 11.60 -28.19
CA LYS A 13 -15.26 12.81 -28.68
C LYS A 13 -16.14 13.43 -27.60
N LYS A 14 -16.25 14.75 -27.62
CA LYS A 14 -17.05 15.52 -26.65
C LYS A 14 -18.53 15.20 -26.75
N GLU A 15 -19.02 15.00 -27.97
CA GLU A 15 -20.42 14.71 -28.28
C GLU A 15 -20.83 13.34 -27.74
N THR A 16 -19.92 12.37 -27.74
CA THR A 16 -20.19 10.99 -27.32
C THR A 16 -20.03 10.78 -25.82
N TYR A 17 -19.30 11.64 -25.11
CA TYR A 17 -19.02 11.49 -23.68
C TYR A 17 -20.30 11.41 -22.82
N GLN A 18 -21.37 12.13 -23.21
CA GLN A 18 -22.66 12.07 -22.52
C GLN A 18 -23.25 10.65 -22.46
N ASN A 19 -22.90 9.79 -23.42
CA ASN A 19 -23.35 8.41 -23.48
C ASN A 19 -22.61 7.48 -22.50
N VAL A 20 -21.68 8.00 -21.70
CA VAL A 20 -21.04 7.22 -20.61
C VAL A 20 -21.94 7.15 -19.37
N LYS A 21 -22.91 8.07 -19.24
CA LYS A 21 -23.86 8.15 -18.11
C LYS A 21 -24.58 6.82 -17.77
N PRO A 22 -25.04 5.99 -18.73
CA PRO A 22 -25.65 4.70 -18.43
C PRO A 22 -24.70 3.75 -17.68
N TYR A 23 -23.40 3.74 -18.01
CA TYR A 23 -22.42 2.91 -17.32
C TYR A 23 -22.14 3.43 -15.90
N ILE A 24 -22.07 4.75 -15.72
CA ILE A 24 -21.96 5.38 -14.39
C ILE A 24 -23.20 5.07 -13.53
N ARG A 25 -24.41 5.04 -14.13
CA ARG A 25 -25.63 4.65 -13.42
C ARG A 25 -25.57 3.18 -12.97
N ARG A 26 -25.10 2.27 -13.83
CA ARG A 26 -24.89 0.86 -13.47
C ARG A 26 -23.90 0.73 -12.31
N LEU A 27 -22.84 1.54 -12.31
CA LEU A 27 -21.90 1.63 -11.19
C LEU A 27 -22.58 2.07 -9.89
N SER A 28 -23.46 3.07 -9.93
CA SER A 28 -24.24 3.52 -8.78
C SER A 28 -25.20 2.44 -8.26
N ASN A 29 -25.70 1.60 -9.17
CA ASN A 29 -26.53 0.44 -8.85
C ASN A 29 -25.71 -0.78 -8.39
N LYS A 30 -24.40 -0.62 -8.14
CA LYS A 30 -23.46 -1.67 -7.73
C LYS A 30 -23.38 -2.87 -8.70
N ASP A 31 -23.62 -2.63 -9.99
CA ASP A 31 -23.44 -3.65 -11.03
C ASP A 31 -21.94 -3.91 -11.26
N GLN A 32 -21.42 -4.98 -10.66
CA GLN A 32 -20.00 -5.33 -10.73
C GLN A 32 -19.51 -5.61 -12.16
N THR A 33 -20.40 -5.94 -13.11
CA THR A 33 -20.02 -6.25 -14.50
C THR A 33 -19.43 -5.05 -15.24
N VAL A 34 -19.64 -3.82 -14.75
CA VAL A 34 -19.07 -2.60 -15.35
C VAL A 34 -17.78 -2.12 -14.69
N TYR A 35 -17.39 -2.64 -13.52
CA TYR A 35 -16.25 -2.11 -12.75
C TYR A 35 -14.93 -2.20 -13.55
N LYS A 36 -14.53 -3.43 -13.88
CA LYS A 36 -13.30 -3.69 -14.64
C LYS A 36 -13.33 -3.05 -16.03
N PRO A 37 -14.44 -3.11 -16.81
CA PRO A 37 -14.54 -2.40 -18.08
C PRO A 37 -14.33 -0.88 -17.99
N ILE A 38 -14.88 -0.22 -16.97
CA ILE A 38 -14.69 1.22 -16.73
C ILE A 38 -13.22 1.50 -16.42
N CYS A 39 -12.62 0.80 -15.45
CA CYS A 39 -11.22 0.99 -15.08
C CYS A 39 -10.28 0.81 -16.28
N HIS A 40 -10.47 -0.27 -17.06
CA HIS A 40 -9.67 -0.51 -18.25
C HIS A 40 -9.85 0.59 -19.32
N ALA A 41 -11.06 1.10 -19.52
CA ALA A 41 -11.29 2.18 -20.48
C ALA A 41 -10.61 3.49 -20.05
N ILE A 42 -10.60 3.79 -18.74
CA ILE A 42 -9.87 4.92 -18.17
C ILE A 42 -8.37 4.74 -18.41
N ILE A 43 -7.80 3.58 -18.08
CA ILE A 43 -6.37 3.29 -18.29
C ILE A 43 -5.98 3.44 -19.75
N LEU A 44 -6.76 2.86 -20.67
CA LEU A 44 -6.53 3.01 -22.11
C LEU A 44 -6.56 4.48 -22.52
N GLY A 45 -7.57 5.24 -22.06
CA GLY A 45 -7.69 6.67 -22.34
C GLY A 45 -6.52 7.50 -21.84
N LEU A 46 -6.08 7.27 -20.60
CA LEU A 46 -4.94 7.96 -19.99
C LEU A 46 -3.60 7.62 -20.65
N SER A 47 -3.50 6.40 -21.20
CA SER A 47 -2.31 5.92 -21.91
C SER A 47 -2.22 6.43 -23.35
N THR A 48 -3.30 7.02 -23.89
CA THR A 48 -3.27 7.60 -25.24
C THR A 48 -2.59 8.96 -25.27
N LYS A 49 -2.06 9.33 -26.45
CA LYS A 49 -1.62 10.70 -26.74
C LYS A 49 -2.76 11.59 -27.28
N GLU A 50 -3.99 11.09 -27.36
CA GLU A 50 -5.14 11.86 -27.85
C GLU A 50 -5.65 12.80 -26.74
N HIS A 51 -5.54 14.12 -26.96
CA HIS A 51 -5.81 15.13 -25.93
C HIS A 51 -7.21 15.02 -25.32
N VAL A 52 -8.21 14.86 -26.19
CA VAL A 52 -9.63 14.74 -25.83
C VAL A 52 -9.88 13.48 -25.01
N THR A 53 -9.38 12.35 -25.49
CA THR A 53 -9.55 11.03 -24.86
C THR A 53 -8.94 10.99 -23.47
N ASN A 54 -7.74 11.56 -23.31
CA ASN A 54 -7.02 11.59 -22.05
C ASN A 54 -7.77 12.44 -20.99
N LEU A 55 -8.24 13.64 -21.37
CA LEU A 55 -9.06 14.48 -20.49
C LEU A 55 -10.38 13.80 -20.09
N PHE A 56 -11.10 13.19 -21.03
CA PHE A 56 -12.36 12.52 -20.71
C PHE A 56 -12.18 11.22 -19.92
N ALA A 57 -11.05 10.53 -20.05
CA ALA A 57 -10.70 9.41 -19.17
C ALA A 57 -10.50 9.89 -17.73
N ALA A 58 -9.77 10.99 -17.52
CA ALA A 58 -9.62 11.57 -16.19
C ALA A 58 -10.97 12.00 -15.59
N ARG A 59 -11.82 12.66 -16.40
CA ARG A 59 -13.18 13.04 -16.00
C ARG A 59 -14.06 11.85 -15.67
N LEU A 60 -13.97 10.76 -16.44
CA LEU A 60 -14.69 9.53 -16.12
C LEU A 60 -14.23 8.98 -14.76
N GLY A 61 -12.93 8.96 -14.49
CA GLY A 61 -12.40 8.55 -13.18
C GLY A 61 -13.00 9.37 -12.04
N MET A 62 -13.01 10.70 -12.17
CA MET A 62 -13.71 11.62 -11.26
C MET A 62 -15.17 11.23 -11.05
N ASP A 63 -15.97 11.19 -12.12
CA ASP A 63 -17.41 10.93 -12.07
C ASP A 63 -17.74 9.57 -11.42
N THR A 64 -16.85 8.58 -11.58
CA THR A 64 -17.02 7.22 -11.05
C THR A 64 -16.66 7.10 -9.57
N VAL A 65 -15.55 7.68 -9.13
CA VAL A 65 -15.11 7.64 -7.73
C VAL A 65 -16.06 8.45 -6.84
N GLU A 66 -16.65 9.51 -7.39
CA GLU A 66 -17.68 10.30 -6.72
C GLU A 66 -18.99 9.54 -6.46
N LYS A 67 -19.17 8.34 -7.03
CA LYS A 67 -20.34 7.48 -6.72
C LYS A 67 -20.24 6.76 -5.38
N LYS A 68 -19.13 6.93 -4.64
CA LYS A 68 -18.95 6.38 -3.29
C LYS A 68 -19.20 4.87 -3.23
N ASN A 69 -18.83 4.16 -4.28
CA ASN A 69 -18.95 2.71 -4.35
C ASN A 69 -17.63 2.09 -3.86
N THR A 70 -17.62 1.54 -2.65
CA THR A 70 -16.40 1.06 -1.97
C THR A 70 -15.65 0.01 -2.79
N ASP A 71 -16.34 -1.02 -3.29
CA ASP A 71 -15.73 -2.11 -4.07
C ASP A 71 -15.08 -1.58 -5.35
N PHE A 72 -15.77 -0.67 -6.03
CA PHE A 72 -15.21 -0.03 -7.23
C PHE A 72 -14.03 0.87 -6.88
N ASN A 73 -14.13 1.66 -5.81
CA ASN A 73 -13.07 2.56 -5.38
C ASN A 73 -11.79 1.79 -5.01
N GLN A 74 -11.92 0.60 -4.40
CA GLN A 74 -10.79 -0.29 -4.17
C GLN A 74 -10.13 -0.69 -5.49
N MET A 75 -10.90 -1.24 -6.44
CA MET A 75 -10.37 -1.62 -7.76
C MET A 75 -9.78 -0.42 -8.53
N PHE A 76 -10.42 0.74 -8.45
CA PHE A 76 -9.94 1.98 -9.05
C PHE A 76 -8.59 2.39 -8.45
N SER A 77 -8.45 2.29 -7.12
CA SER A 77 -7.22 2.65 -6.42
C SER A 77 -6.04 1.72 -6.77
N GLU A 78 -6.32 0.45 -7.06
CA GLU A 78 -5.31 -0.53 -7.48
C GLU A 78 -4.91 -0.32 -8.94
N LEU A 79 -5.87 -0.07 -9.84
CA LEU A 79 -5.64 -0.09 -11.28
C LEU A 79 -5.42 1.30 -11.91
N CYS A 80 -6.22 2.30 -11.53
CA CYS A 80 -6.27 3.60 -12.21
C CYS A 80 -5.45 4.68 -11.50
N LEU A 81 -5.43 4.68 -10.16
CA LEU A 81 -4.74 5.69 -9.35
C LEU A 81 -3.25 5.87 -9.71
N PRO A 82 -2.46 4.83 -10.04
CA PRO A 82 -1.08 5.00 -10.48
C PRO A 82 -0.92 5.90 -11.73
N TYR A 83 -1.91 5.90 -12.63
CA TYR A 83 -1.89 6.76 -13.82
C TYR A 83 -2.17 8.22 -13.46
N PHE A 84 -3.07 8.47 -12.50
CA PHE A 84 -3.31 9.82 -11.98
C PHE A 84 -2.07 10.37 -11.25
N GLU A 85 -1.41 9.55 -10.42
CA GLU A 85 -0.15 9.93 -9.76
C GLU A 85 0.92 10.31 -10.79
N LYS A 86 1.11 9.49 -11.83
CA LYS A 86 2.05 9.78 -12.91
C LYS A 86 1.76 11.09 -13.65
N ILE A 87 0.49 11.41 -13.89
CA ILE A 87 0.08 12.68 -14.50
C ILE A 87 0.39 13.86 -13.56
N ALA A 88 0.09 13.73 -12.27
CA ALA A 88 0.32 14.78 -11.27
C ALA A 88 1.81 15.14 -11.12
N GLU A 89 2.70 14.16 -11.28
CA GLU A 89 4.15 14.34 -11.23
C GLU A 89 4.75 15.06 -12.45
N PHE A 90 3.98 15.28 -13.52
CA PHE A 90 4.49 15.91 -14.73
C PHE A 90 5.08 17.30 -14.45
N ARG A 91 6.41 17.47 -14.57
CA ARG A 91 7.13 18.71 -14.23
C ARG A 91 6.81 19.20 -12.82
N LYS A 92 6.87 18.33 -11.81
CA LYS A 92 6.62 18.68 -10.40
C LYS A 92 7.54 19.78 -9.85
N GLU A 93 8.68 19.99 -10.49
CA GLU A 93 9.65 21.03 -10.17
C GLU A 93 9.16 22.42 -10.64
N ASP A 94 8.29 22.47 -11.66
CA ASP A 94 7.64 23.70 -12.13
C ASP A 94 6.44 24.03 -11.23
N GLN A 95 6.46 25.21 -10.62
CA GLN A 95 5.43 25.67 -9.67
C GLN A 95 4.39 26.59 -10.34
N ASP A 96 4.46 26.79 -11.66
CA ASP A 96 3.43 27.47 -12.47
C ASP A 96 2.14 26.64 -12.48
N GLU A 97 1.00 27.30 -12.22
CA GLU A 97 -0.33 26.68 -12.30
C GLU A 97 -0.65 26.16 -13.71
N ASN A 98 -0.02 26.73 -14.73
CA ASN A 98 -0.17 26.36 -16.13
C ASN A 98 0.94 25.42 -16.62
N ARG A 99 1.67 24.73 -15.75
CA ARG A 99 2.72 23.77 -16.15
C ARG A 99 2.18 22.63 -17.04
N GLY A 100 0.89 22.32 -16.93
CA GLY A 100 0.19 21.37 -17.79
C GLY A 100 0.21 21.73 -19.27
N LYS A 101 0.48 22.98 -19.65
CA LYS A 101 0.54 23.43 -21.04
C LYS A 101 1.52 22.64 -21.90
N TYR A 102 2.57 22.09 -21.29
CA TYR A 102 3.61 21.31 -21.96
C TYR A 102 3.38 19.79 -21.91
N TYR A 103 2.24 19.32 -21.41
CA TYR A 103 2.00 17.90 -21.15
C TYR A 103 2.11 17.04 -22.43
N TYR A 104 1.60 17.53 -23.56
CA TYR A 104 1.59 16.80 -24.82
C TYR A 104 2.81 17.08 -25.71
N SER A 105 3.34 18.30 -25.68
CA SER A 105 4.46 18.71 -26.52
C SER A 105 5.28 19.84 -25.89
N GLN A 106 6.54 19.98 -26.29
CA GLN A 106 7.43 21.05 -25.83
C GLN A 106 7.05 22.42 -26.42
N THR A 107 6.41 22.42 -27.59
CA THR A 107 5.95 23.62 -28.31
C THR A 107 4.44 23.53 -28.55
N PRO A 108 3.62 23.68 -27.50
CA PRO A 108 2.21 23.34 -27.54
C PRO A 108 1.41 24.34 -28.36
N ASN A 109 0.51 23.83 -29.18
CA ASN A 109 -0.49 24.65 -29.85
C ASN A 109 -1.60 25.07 -28.85
N LYS A 110 -2.49 26.00 -29.25
CA LYS A 110 -3.55 26.52 -28.38
C LYS A 110 -4.46 25.43 -27.79
N GLU A 111 -4.74 24.38 -28.57
CA GLU A 111 -5.57 23.26 -28.14
C GLU A 111 -4.84 22.40 -27.11
N GLU A 112 -3.58 22.03 -27.38
CA GLU A 112 -2.71 21.29 -26.46
C GLU A 112 -2.54 22.00 -25.12
N ILE A 113 -2.35 23.32 -25.14
CA ILE A 113 -2.28 24.15 -23.92
C ILE A 113 -3.56 23.98 -23.10
N SER A 114 -4.72 24.11 -23.74
CA SER A 114 -6.03 24.04 -23.08
C SER A 114 -6.27 22.66 -22.48
N TYR A 115 -6.06 21.59 -23.25
CA TYR A 115 -6.28 20.22 -22.76
C TYR A 115 -5.25 19.80 -21.72
N GLY A 116 -3.97 20.15 -21.91
CA GLY A 116 -2.90 19.78 -20.99
C GLY A 116 -3.07 20.42 -19.61
N ASN A 117 -3.39 21.72 -19.58
CA ASN A 117 -3.76 22.41 -18.34
C ASN A 117 -5.00 21.80 -17.69
N SER A 118 -6.04 21.50 -18.49
CA SER A 118 -7.29 20.93 -17.97
C SER A 118 -7.07 19.54 -17.37
N LEU A 119 -6.28 18.69 -18.03
CA LEU A 119 -5.95 17.34 -17.59
C LEU A 119 -5.17 17.36 -16.28
N LEU A 120 -4.09 18.15 -16.21
CA LEU A 120 -3.30 18.22 -15.00
C LEU A 120 -4.14 18.76 -13.82
N LYS A 121 -4.95 19.78 -14.08
CA LYS A 121 -5.78 20.40 -13.06
C LYS A 121 -6.86 19.47 -12.51
N ILE A 122 -7.63 18.81 -13.38
CA ILE A 122 -8.64 17.84 -12.92
C ILE A 122 -7.99 16.70 -12.15
N THR A 123 -6.82 16.21 -12.59
CA THR A 123 -6.08 15.16 -11.88
C THR A 123 -5.65 15.60 -10.48
N LEU A 124 -5.06 16.79 -10.33
CA LEU A 124 -4.63 17.29 -9.02
C LEU A 124 -5.81 17.53 -8.09
N GLU A 125 -6.89 18.15 -8.58
CA GLU A 125 -8.12 18.35 -7.82
C GLU A 125 -8.72 17.02 -7.35
N CYS A 126 -8.77 16.02 -8.23
CA CYS A 126 -9.23 14.67 -7.89
C CYS A 126 -8.42 14.04 -6.78
N LEU A 127 -7.08 14.05 -6.90
CA LEU A 127 -6.21 13.41 -5.92
C LEU A 127 -6.34 14.04 -4.53
N GLU A 128 -6.41 15.37 -4.46
CA GLU A 128 -6.63 16.08 -3.20
C GLU A 128 -8.03 15.80 -2.63
N ALA A 129 -9.07 15.89 -3.46
CA ALA A 129 -10.44 15.64 -3.02
C ALA A 129 -10.64 14.20 -2.55
N TRP A 130 -10.10 13.21 -3.26
CA TRP A 130 -10.22 11.80 -2.88
C TRP A 130 -9.46 11.47 -1.61
N ALA A 131 -8.28 12.06 -1.39
CA ALA A 131 -7.57 11.93 -0.13
C ALA A 131 -8.37 12.48 1.05
N LYS A 132 -9.14 13.57 0.82
CA LYS A 132 -10.04 14.17 1.81
C LYS A 132 -11.31 13.36 2.03
N LEU A 133 -11.91 12.85 0.96
CA LEU A 133 -13.15 12.06 1.01
C LEU A 133 -12.94 10.64 1.55
N TYR A 134 -11.76 10.06 1.30
CA TYR A 134 -11.40 8.69 1.66
C TYR A 134 -10.04 8.68 2.36
N PRO A 135 -9.90 9.24 3.58
CA PRO A 135 -8.61 9.28 4.28
C PRO A 135 -8.16 7.88 4.73
N CYS A 136 -9.11 7.02 5.10
CA CYS A 136 -8.88 5.67 5.60
C CYS A 136 -9.58 4.62 4.72
N GLN A 137 -9.19 3.36 4.89
CA GLN A 137 -9.90 2.19 4.38
C GLN A 137 -11.20 1.95 5.18
N SER A 138 -11.92 0.89 4.87
CA SER A 138 -13.16 0.52 5.56
C SER A 138 -12.97 0.27 7.06
N ASP A 139 -11.76 -0.08 7.49
CA ASP A 139 -11.39 -0.28 8.88
C ASP A 139 -11.20 1.03 9.68
N GLN A 140 -11.26 2.20 9.02
CA GLN A 140 -11.02 3.54 9.60
C GLN A 140 -9.63 3.76 10.22
N LEU A 141 -8.76 2.75 10.24
CA LEU A 141 -7.45 2.77 10.86
C LEU A 141 -6.34 2.83 9.81
N THR A 142 -6.48 2.06 8.73
CA THR A 142 -5.49 1.98 7.68
C THR A 142 -5.67 3.13 6.72
N GLN A 143 -4.61 3.90 6.46
CA GLN A 143 -4.65 4.97 5.46
C GLN A 143 -5.01 4.40 4.08
N SER A 144 -5.95 5.06 3.39
CA SER A 144 -6.36 4.66 2.05
C SER A 144 -5.23 4.86 1.03
N ALA A 145 -5.32 4.17 -0.11
CA ALA A 145 -4.41 4.39 -1.22
C ALA A 145 -4.49 5.83 -1.76
N PHE A 146 -5.69 6.45 -1.78
CA PHE A 146 -5.87 7.85 -2.18
C PHE A 146 -5.08 8.80 -1.27
N PHE A 147 -5.19 8.59 0.05
CA PHE A 147 -4.49 9.41 1.03
C PHE A 147 -2.96 9.25 0.90
N LYS A 148 -2.48 8.01 0.82
CA LYS A 148 -1.05 7.70 0.63
C LYS A 148 -0.48 8.31 -0.66
N THR A 149 -1.22 8.26 -1.77
CA THR A 149 -0.79 8.89 -3.02
C THR A 149 -0.68 10.41 -2.88
N TYR A 150 -1.66 11.05 -2.24
CA TYR A 150 -1.62 12.49 -2.00
C TYR A 150 -0.43 12.90 -1.13
N THR A 151 -0.16 12.21 -0.02
CA THR A 151 0.98 12.52 0.85
C THR A 151 2.32 12.34 0.13
N ARG A 152 2.49 11.26 -0.65
CA ARG A 152 3.69 11.07 -1.49
C ARG A 152 3.91 12.22 -2.48
N LEU A 153 2.83 12.75 -3.07
CA LEU A 153 2.93 13.87 -4.01
C LEU A 153 3.33 15.16 -3.29
N LEU A 154 2.84 15.41 -2.09
CA LEU A 154 3.29 16.51 -1.25
C LEU A 154 4.78 16.39 -0.90
N GLU A 155 5.26 15.19 -0.57
CA GLU A 155 6.68 14.89 -0.28
C GLU A 155 7.57 15.15 -1.49
N LYS A 156 7.04 14.84 -2.67
CA LYS A 156 7.65 15.16 -3.97
C LYS A 156 7.51 16.65 -4.36
N LYS A 157 7.00 17.51 -3.48
CA LYS A 157 6.80 18.96 -3.68
C LYS A 157 5.89 19.31 -4.87
N VAL A 158 4.94 18.43 -5.17
CA VAL A 158 3.92 18.70 -6.20
C VAL A 158 2.98 19.80 -5.72
N LYS A 159 2.84 20.87 -6.50
CA LYS A 159 1.89 21.96 -6.22
C LYS A 159 0.47 21.56 -6.61
N PHE A 160 -0.43 21.63 -5.65
CA PHE A 160 -1.88 21.45 -5.83
C PHE A 160 -2.56 22.81 -6.08
N PRO A 161 -3.70 22.84 -6.80
CA PRO A 161 -4.41 24.09 -7.09
C PRO A 161 -5.11 24.66 -5.84
N ASP A 162 -5.01 25.97 -5.64
CA ASP A 162 -5.66 26.64 -4.49
C ASP A 162 -7.19 26.69 -4.59
N GLN A 163 -7.72 26.49 -5.80
CA GLN A 163 -9.13 26.56 -6.13
C GLN A 163 -9.56 25.31 -6.87
N TYR A 164 -10.73 24.78 -6.52
CA TYR A 164 -11.37 23.69 -7.23
C TYR A 164 -12.28 24.22 -8.34
N TYR A 165 -12.15 23.66 -9.54
CA TYR A 165 -12.92 24.04 -10.73
C TYR A 165 -13.80 22.89 -11.21
N TYR A 166 -13.38 21.65 -10.98
CA TYR A 166 -14.09 20.44 -11.40
C TYR A 166 -14.87 19.80 -10.26
N ILE A 167 -14.33 19.84 -9.04
CA ILE A 167 -14.96 19.27 -7.85
C ILE A 167 -15.61 20.38 -7.03
N LYS A 168 -16.83 20.13 -6.52
CA LYS A 168 -17.51 21.10 -5.66
C LYS A 168 -16.80 21.20 -4.31
N LYS A 169 -16.30 22.38 -3.96
CA LYS A 169 -15.58 22.63 -2.70
C LYS A 169 -16.37 22.17 -1.46
N GLU A 170 -17.69 22.36 -1.46
CA GLU A 170 -18.60 21.91 -0.40
C GLU A 170 -18.52 20.39 -0.12
N MET A 171 -18.25 19.58 -1.14
CA MET A 171 -18.10 18.13 -0.96
C MET A 171 -16.81 17.78 -0.21
N VAL A 172 -15.79 18.60 -0.39
CA VAL A 172 -14.44 18.42 0.18
C VAL A 172 -14.40 18.95 1.62
N ASP A 173 -14.88 20.17 1.84
CA ASP A 173 -14.81 20.84 3.15
C ASP A 173 -15.60 20.07 4.23
N ASN A 174 -16.77 19.54 3.89
CA ASN A 174 -17.65 18.83 4.83
C ASN A 174 -17.14 17.44 5.27
N ASN A 175 -16.12 16.87 4.60
CA ASN A 175 -15.59 15.54 4.89
C ASN A 175 -14.12 15.58 5.34
N THR A 176 -13.58 16.77 5.65
CA THR A 176 -12.18 16.89 6.05
C THR A 176 -11.98 16.29 7.43
N SER A 177 -11.41 15.08 7.49
CA SER A 177 -11.08 14.42 8.75
C SER A 177 -10.13 15.30 9.61
N PRO A 178 -10.32 15.36 10.94
CA PRO A 178 -9.38 16.02 11.86
C PRO A 178 -7.93 15.54 11.71
N MET A 179 -7.74 14.27 11.34
CA MET A 179 -6.42 13.69 11.07
C MET A 179 -5.74 14.35 9.87
N LEU A 180 -6.49 14.57 8.80
CA LEU A 180 -6.00 15.20 7.57
C LEU A 180 -5.68 16.68 7.81
N THR A 181 -6.46 17.34 8.66
CA THR A 181 -6.18 18.71 9.13
C THR A 181 -4.86 18.78 9.90
N LYS A 182 -4.58 17.81 10.79
CA LYS A 182 -3.29 17.72 11.50
C LYS A 182 -2.11 17.46 10.55
N ILE A 183 -2.29 16.61 9.53
CA ILE A 183 -1.22 16.32 8.58
C ILE A 183 -0.95 17.54 7.69
N LEU A 184 -1.98 18.23 7.22
CA LEU A 184 -1.85 19.48 6.48
C LEU A 184 -1.23 20.60 7.33
N SER A 185 -1.55 20.68 8.63
CA SER A 185 -0.92 21.66 9.52
C SER A 185 0.57 21.39 9.68
N ILE A 186 0.97 20.12 9.91
CA ILE A 186 2.39 19.71 9.96
C ILE A 186 3.09 20.06 8.64
N TYR A 187 2.46 19.79 7.49
CA TYR A 187 3.03 20.12 6.18
C TYR A 187 3.21 21.63 5.98
N SER A 188 2.21 22.41 6.36
CA SER A 188 2.25 23.88 6.27
C SER A 188 3.31 24.47 7.20
N GLU A 189 3.56 23.86 8.37
CA GLU A 189 4.64 24.23 9.28
C GLU A 189 6.01 23.88 8.70
N ILE A 190 6.16 22.73 8.05
CA ILE A 190 7.39 22.33 7.34
C ILE A 190 7.68 23.27 6.17
N GLN A 191 6.66 23.67 5.40
CA GLN A 191 6.82 24.65 4.33
C GLN A 191 7.20 26.04 4.86
N ARG A 192 6.56 26.52 5.94
CA ARG A 192 6.92 27.80 6.57
C ARG A 192 8.36 27.81 7.10
N LYS A 193 8.82 26.69 7.67
CA LYS A 193 10.21 26.54 8.15
C LYS A 193 11.24 26.49 7.02
N ASN A 194 10.84 26.14 5.80
CA ASN A 194 11.72 26.12 4.63
C ASN A 194 11.67 27.40 3.77
N ILE A 195 10.87 28.41 4.14
CA ILE A 195 10.84 29.73 3.50
C ILE A 195 11.32 30.79 4.50
N GLN A 196 12.61 30.73 4.88
CA GLN A 196 13.39 31.90 5.28
C GLN A 196 14.86 31.70 4.86
N LEU A 197 15.17 32.04 3.61
CA LEU A 197 16.47 32.61 3.29
C LEU A 197 16.29 34.12 3.13
N PRO A 198 16.70 34.95 4.10
CA PRO A 198 17.08 36.32 3.82
C PRO A 198 18.51 36.29 3.26
N ASN A 199 18.62 36.47 1.95
CA ASN A 199 19.82 37.00 1.33
C ASN A 199 19.96 38.47 1.76
N ALA A 200 20.92 38.79 2.63
CA ALA A 200 21.74 40.01 2.61
C ALA A 200 22.52 40.19 3.93
N GLN A 201 23.86 40.18 3.80
CA GLN A 201 24.83 40.97 4.56
C GLN A 201 24.41 41.55 5.93
N THR A 202 24.90 40.97 7.02
CA THR A 202 25.52 41.76 8.11
C THR A 202 26.43 40.87 8.97
N SER A 203 27.72 40.92 8.65
CA SER A 203 28.77 40.70 9.64
C SER A 203 28.67 41.84 10.66
N GLU A 204 28.44 41.55 11.95
CA GLU A 204 28.96 42.30 13.14
C GLU A 204 28.22 42.11 14.48
N ILE A 205 27.12 41.35 14.58
CA ILE A 205 26.35 41.29 15.86
C ILE A 205 26.61 40.02 16.71
N VAL A 206 27.57 39.15 16.34
CA VAL A 206 27.82 37.88 17.07
C VAL A 206 28.89 37.99 18.17
N GLN A 207 29.55 39.14 18.36
CA GLN A 207 30.58 39.30 19.41
C GLN A 207 30.11 39.85 20.76
N GLN A 208 28.88 40.33 20.89
CA GLN A 208 28.41 40.93 22.16
C GLN A 208 27.60 39.98 23.06
N ASP A 209 27.09 38.87 22.53
CA ASP A 209 26.17 37.99 23.30
C ASP A 209 26.86 36.80 24.00
N GLN A 210 28.18 36.65 23.84
CA GLN A 210 28.98 35.59 24.50
C GLN A 210 29.67 36.03 25.79
N GLN A 211 29.74 37.32 26.13
CA GLN A 211 30.34 37.79 27.40
C GLN A 211 29.35 38.01 28.55
N GLN A 212 28.03 38.03 28.30
CA GLN A 212 27.04 38.23 29.38
C GLN A 212 26.52 36.94 30.04
N LYS A 213 26.85 35.75 29.53
CA LYS A 213 26.38 34.47 30.13
C LYS A 213 27.35 33.81 31.11
N GLN A 214 28.50 34.40 31.41
CA GLN A 214 29.48 33.82 32.35
C GLN A 214 29.43 34.37 33.78
N THR A 215 28.55 35.32 34.11
CA THR A 215 28.51 35.93 35.47
C THR A 215 27.25 35.58 36.30
N GLN A 216 26.35 34.71 35.82
CA GLN A 216 25.15 34.29 36.56
C GLN A 216 25.14 32.81 36.98
N ALA A 217 26.25 32.08 36.85
CA ALA A 217 26.34 30.67 37.24
C ALA A 217 26.80 30.42 38.69
N ASN A 218 27.08 31.47 39.48
CA ASN A 218 27.63 31.35 40.84
C ASN A 218 26.73 31.96 41.92
N GLN A 219 25.43 31.63 41.91
CA GLN A 219 24.55 31.74 43.09
C GLN A 219 23.15 31.22 42.77
N GLN A 220 22.93 29.91 42.92
CA GLN A 220 21.74 29.33 43.58
C GLN A 220 21.85 27.81 43.55
N GLY A 221 21.72 27.22 44.74
CA GLY A 221 21.97 25.82 45.02
C GLY A 221 20.78 24.90 44.76
N GLU A 222 21.14 23.62 44.73
CA GLU A 222 20.37 22.45 45.16
C GLU A 222 18.92 22.32 44.65
N MET A 223 18.76 21.64 43.50
CA MET A 223 17.74 20.59 43.40
C MET A 223 18.06 19.58 42.27
N GLN A 224 18.16 18.32 42.69
CA GLN A 224 18.01 17.06 41.94
C GLN A 224 18.86 16.81 40.66
N LYS A 225 19.85 15.93 40.83
CA LYS A 225 20.50 15.18 39.74
C LYS A 225 19.45 14.41 38.91
N PRO A 226 19.42 14.56 37.57
CA PRO A 226 18.79 13.55 36.72
C PRO A 226 19.59 12.26 36.82
N LYS A 227 18.88 11.15 37.05
CA LYS A 227 19.45 9.79 37.00
C LYS A 227 20.13 9.60 35.64
N SER A 228 21.42 9.26 35.72
CA SER A 228 22.22 8.74 34.63
C SER A 228 21.48 7.59 33.93
N ILE A 229 21.08 7.82 32.68
CA ILE A 229 20.71 6.78 31.73
C ILE A 229 21.93 5.88 31.56
N SER A 230 21.78 4.62 31.97
CA SER A 230 22.87 3.67 32.12
C SER A 230 23.63 3.46 30.81
N SER A 231 24.97 3.31 30.89
CA SER A 231 25.85 3.05 29.74
C SER A 231 25.53 1.75 28.98
N LEU A 232 24.60 0.94 29.49
CA LEU A 232 24.12 -0.30 28.89
C LEU A 232 23.10 -0.05 27.77
N GLU A 233 22.20 0.94 27.91
CA GLU A 233 21.18 1.26 26.91
C GLU A 233 21.80 1.83 25.63
N LYS A 234 22.85 2.66 25.77
CA LYS A 234 23.61 3.19 24.63
C LYS A 234 24.34 2.10 23.85
N LYS A 235 24.96 1.12 24.53
CA LYS A 235 25.62 -0.01 23.86
C LYS A 235 24.62 -0.94 23.16
N ASN A 236 23.44 -1.16 23.75
CA ASN A 236 22.40 -1.97 23.12
C ASN A 236 21.76 -1.27 21.90
N GLN A 237 21.68 0.06 21.87
CA GLN A 237 21.25 0.80 20.69
C GLN A 237 22.29 0.73 19.56
N GLU A 238 23.59 0.85 19.87
CA GLU A 238 24.66 0.73 18.87
C GLU A 238 24.74 -0.67 18.23
N ILE A 239 24.56 -1.74 19.01
CA ILE A 239 24.56 -3.12 18.49
C ILE A 239 23.37 -3.35 17.54
N LYS A 240 22.19 -2.85 17.88
CA LYS A 240 20.97 -3.02 17.06
C LYS A 240 21.00 -2.21 15.78
N TYR A 241 21.55 -0.99 15.83
CA TYR A 241 21.79 -0.18 14.62
C TYR A 241 22.73 -0.90 13.65
N TRP A 242 23.77 -1.57 14.17
CA TRP A 242 24.68 -2.40 13.36
C TRP A 242 23.97 -3.58 12.68
N GLU A 243 23.02 -4.22 13.35
CA GLU A 243 22.21 -5.30 12.75
C GLU A 243 21.32 -4.79 11.61
N ALA A 244 20.70 -3.61 11.77
CA ALA A 244 19.93 -2.98 10.69
C ALA A 244 20.84 -2.63 9.50
N GLN A 245 22.00 -2.02 9.76
CA GLN A 245 22.99 -1.71 8.73
C GLN A 245 23.49 -2.97 7.99
N SER A 246 23.67 -4.09 8.72
CA SER A 246 24.06 -5.37 8.13
C SER A 246 23.02 -5.89 7.14
N LEU A 247 21.73 -5.78 7.46
CA LEU A 247 20.64 -6.20 6.56
C LEU A 247 20.55 -5.31 5.31
N MET A 248 20.79 -4.00 5.46
CA MET A 248 20.85 -3.07 4.32
C MET A 248 22.03 -3.40 3.38
N ASN A 249 23.16 -3.81 3.95
CA ASN A 249 24.33 -4.24 3.19
C ASN A 249 24.08 -5.59 2.48
N GLU A 250 23.44 -6.55 3.16
CA GLU A 250 23.03 -7.84 2.57
C GLU A 250 22.09 -7.62 1.37
N PHE A 251 21.14 -6.69 1.48
CA PHE A 251 20.29 -6.29 0.36
C PHE A 251 21.09 -5.68 -0.79
N SER A 252 22.01 -4.76 -0.49
CA SER A 252 22.82 -4.09 -1.51
C SER A 252 23.67 -5.07 -2.30
N GLN A 253 24.25 -6.07 -1.64
CA GLN A 253 25.02 -7.14 -2.28
C GLN A 253 24.14 -8.04 -3.17
N LEU A 254 22.96 -8.42 -2.69
CA LEU A 254 22.01 -9.20 -3.51
C LEU A 254 21.56 -8.41 -4.74
N LYS A 255 21.31 -7.09 -4.60
CA LYS A 255 20.94 -6.20 -5.71
C LYS A 255 22.06 -6.08 -6.76
N GLU A 256 23.32 -6.10 -6.32
CA GLU A 256 24.49 -6.05 -7.21
C GLU A 256 24.67 -7.35 -7.99
N GLN A 257 24.67 -8.52 -7.32
CA GLN A 257 24.71 -9.84 -7.96
C GLN A 257 23.60 -10.02 -9.01
N LEU A 258 22.47 -9.40 -8.74
CA LEU A 258 21.26 -9.47 -9.54
C LEU A 258 21.34 -8.58 -10.80
N ASN A 259 21.96 -7.40 -10.69
CA ASN A 259 22.30 -6.57 -11.84
C ASN A 259 23.37 -7.22 -12.73
N GLU A 260 24.32 -7.95 -12.14
CA GLU A 260 25.33 -8.70 -12.89
C GLU A 260 24.69 -9.82 -13.72
N LYS A 261 23.78 -10.60 -13.13
CA LYS A 261 23.10 -11.70 -13.82
C LYS A 261 22.12 -11.25 -14.89
N GLN A 262 21.52 -10.06 -14.76
CA GLN A 262 20.63 -9.51 -15.81
C GLN A 262 21.38 -9.19 -17.12
N ASN A 263 22.71 -9.07 -17.08
CA ASN A 263 23.54 -8.75 -18.25
C ASN A 263 24.17 -9.99 -18.93
N CYS A 264 24.14 -11.17 -18.31
CA CYS A 264 24.59 -12.42 -18.93
C CYS A 264 23.48 -13.02 -19.80
N LYS A 265 23.76 -13.29 -21.09
CA LYS A 265 22.79 -13.78 -22.09
C LYS A 265 23.06 -15.20 -22.60
N GLU A 266 24.04 -15.93 -22.06
CA GLU A 266 24.66 -17.03 -22.81
C GLU A 266 24.59 -18.44 -22.20
N GLU A 267 23.99 -18.71 -21.02
CA GLU A 267 23.86 -20.10 -20.51
C GLU A 267 22.48 -20.41 -19.85
N GLU A 268 21.54 -20.97 -20.63
CA GLU A 268 20.11 -21.02 -20.29
C GLU A 268 19.69 -21.90 -19.09
N SER A 269 20.43 -22.98 -18.78
CA SER A 269 20.01 -23.96 -17.76
C SER A 269 20.57 -23.71 -16.36
N GLN A 270 21.82 -23.27 -16.25
CA GLN A 270 22.44 -22.96 -14.95
C GLN A 270 21.88 -21.65 -14.37
N ASP A 271 21.58 -20.68 -15.25
CA ASP A 271 20.99 -19.39 -14.90
C ASP A 271 19.61 -19.51 -14.24
N PHE A 272 18.82 -20.55 -14.55
CA PHE A 272 17.51 -20.75 -13.93
C PHE A 272 17.61 -21.23 -12.48
N ILE A 273 18.51 -22.18 -12.18
CA ILE A 273 18.75 -22.67 -10.82
C ILE A 273 19.28 -21.55 -9.93
N ASP A 274 20.23 -20.79 -10.47
CA ASP A 274 20.81 -19.62 -9.84
C ASP A 274 19.79 -18.51 -9.55
N PHE A 275 18.82 -18.35 -10.45
CA PHE A 275 17.72 -17.41 -10.31
C PHE A 275 16.73 -17.83 -9.22
N VAL A 276 16.38 -19.12 -9.15
CA VAL A 276 15.51 -19.67 -8.09
C VAL A 276 16.18 -19.50 -6.72
N LEU A 277 17.49 -19.78 -6.62
CA LEU A 277 18.25 -19.60 -5.39
C LEU A 277 18.30 -18.12 -4.94
N LEU A 278 18.49 -17.21 -5.90
CA LEU A 278 18.48 -15.78 -5.64
C LEU A 278 17.11 -15.29 -5.12
N ASN A 279 16.02 -15.79 -5.71
CA ASN A 279 14.66 -15.47 -5.25
C ASN A 279 14.42 -16.02 -3.83
N GLN A 280 14.93 -17.22 -3.50
CA GLN A 280 14.87 -17.75 -2.14
C GLN A 280 15.62 -16.86 -1.14
N ASN A 281 16.82 -16.40 -1.48
CA ASN A 281 17.61 -15.50 -0.64
C ASN A 281 16.90 -14.15 -0.40
N ILE A 282 16.27 -13.59 -1.43
CA ILE A 282 15.46 -12.37 -1.33
C ILE A 282 14.28 -12.57 -0.36
N ASN A 283 13.56 -13.69 -0.46
CA ASN A 283 12.43 -13.97 0.41
C ASN A 283 12.86 -14.21 1.87
N GLN A 284 14.01 -14.86 2.09
CA GLN A 284 14.58 -15.01 3.44
C GLN A 284 14.96 -13.65 4.03
N LEU A 285 15.57 -12.77 3.23
CA LEU A 285 15.93 -11.42 3.67
C LEU A 285 14.71 -10.56 4.01
N MET A 286 13.61 -10.67 3.24
CA MET A 286 12.33 -10.03 3.61
C MET A 286 11.87 -10.46 5.00
N GLY A 287 11.88 -11.77 5.29
CA GLY A 287 11.47 -12.28 6.59
C GLY A 287 12.33 -11.76 7.75
N LYS A 288 13.65 -11.66 7.56
CA LYS A 288 14.57 -11.05 8.54
C LYS A 288 14.25 -9.58 8.78
N ILE A 289 13.98 -8.82 7.72
CA ILE A 289 13.68 -7.38 7.80
C ILE A 289 12.32 -7.13 8.46
N GLU A 290 11.27 -7.89 8.11
CA GLU A 290 9.97 -7.81 8.77
C GLU A 290 10.10 -8.01 10.29
N THR A 291 10.83 -9.05 10.69
CA THR A 291 11.06 -9.38 12.10
C THR A 291 11.76 -8.23 12.83
N LYS A 292 12.77 -7.62 12.19
CA LYS A 292 13.49 -6.48 12.78
C LYS A 292 12.65 -5.22 12.85
N ILE A 293 11.81 -4.92 11.84
CA ILE A 293 10.87 -3.80 11.92
C ILE A 293 9.95 -3.96 13.12
N GLU A 294 9.40 -5.15 13.35
CA GLU A 294 8.54 -5.42 14.51
C GLU A 294 9.31 -5.25 15.83
N GLU A 295 10.56 -5.73 15.91
CA GLU A 295 11.43 -5.52 17.07
C GLU A 295 11.71 -4.04 17.37
N PHE A 296 11.97 -3.21 16.35
CA PHE A 296 12.25 -1.78 16.54
C PHE A 296 10.99 -0.97 16.86
N LEU A 297 9.84 -1.32 16.29
CA LEU A 297 8.55 -0.72 16.64
C LEU A 297 8.16 -1.00 18.09
N ASN A 298 8.43 -2.21 18.59
CA ASN A 298 8.22 -2.56 20.00
C ASN A 298 9.18 -1.84 20.97
N GLN A 299 10.18 -1.12 20.44
CA GLN A 299 11.21 -0.41 21.19
C GLN A 299 11.15 1.11 21.00
N ASP A 300 10.09 1.64 20.38
CA ASP A 300 9.92 3.06 20.03
C ASP A 300 11.03 3.65 19.12
N ASP A 301 11.84 2.82 18.45
CA ASP A 301 12.83 3.29 17.48
C ASP A 301 12.20 3.44 16.08
N VAL A 302 11.42 4.50 15.95
CA VAL A 302 10.64 4.81 14.75
C VAL A 302 11.54 5.10 13.55
N ASN A 303 12.72 5.72 13.75
CA ASN A 303 13.59 6.13 12.65
C ASN A 303 14.25 4.91 11.98
N THR A 304 14.82 3.99 12.76
CA THR A 304 15.42 2.75 12.22
C THR A 304 14.37 1.85 11.59
N SER A 305 13.16 1.79 12.18
CA SER A 305 12.01 1.10 11.58
C SER A 305 11.64 1.65 10.21
N LEU A 306 11.68 2.98 10.05
CA LEU A 306 11.31 3.66 8.81
C LEU A 306 12.35 3.46 7.71
N GLU A 307 13.64 3.36 8.06
CA GLU A 307 14.70 3.01 7.11
C GLU A 307 14.61 1.55 6.66
N LEU A 308 14.38 0.61 7.59
CA LEU A 308 14.14 -0.79 7.26
C LEU A 308 12.88 -0.98 6.42
N LEU A 309 11.83 -0.20 6.66
CA LEU A 309 10.60 -0.25 5.88
C LEU A 309 10.81 0.19 4.42
N LYS A 310 11.66 1.21 4.17
CA LYS A 310 12.03 1.61 2.80
C LYS A 310 12.75 0.47 2.07
N VAL A 311 13.68 -0.20 2.76
CA VAL A 311 14.41 -1.35 2.21
C VAL A 311 13.47 -2.52 1.97
N TYR A 312 12.53 -2.77 2.88
CA TYR A 312 11.48 -3.78 2.71
C TYR A 312 10.62 -3.50 1.45
N ASP A 313 10.17 -2.27 1.26
CA ASP A 313 9.41 -1.87 0.07
C ASP A 313 10.22 -2.07 -1.22
N GLU A 314 11.51 -1.74 -1.23
CA GLU A 314 12.39 -2.01 -2.37
C GLU A 314 12.55 -3.51 -2.65
N ILE A 315 12.76 -4.33 -1.60
CA ILE A 315 12.85 -5.78 -1.74
C ILE A 315 11.55 -6.37 -2.26
N LYS A 316 10.41 -5.85 -1.81
CA LYS A 316 9.08 -6.30 -2.25
C LYS A 316 8.86 -6.02 -3.73
N ILE A 317 9.17 -4.81 -4.20
CA ILE A 317 9.09 -4.46 -5.64
C ILE A 317 10.00 -5.39 -6.45
N LEU A 318 11.20 -5.66 -5.94
CA LEU A 318 12.12 -6.59 -6.57
C LEU A 318 11.51 -8.00 -6.63
N SER A 319 11.04 -8.56 -5.52
CA SER A 319 10.50 -9.92 -5.48
C SER A 319 9.30 -10.09 -6.42
N GLU A 320 8.41 -9.09 -6.52
CA GLU A 320 7.29 -9.08 -7.47
C GLU A 320 7.74 -9.10 -8.94
N TYR A 321 8.77 -8.32 -9.27
CA TYR A 321 9.39 -8.33 -10.60
C TYR A 321 10.00 -9.71 -10.92
N TYR A 322 10.67 -10.34 -9.96
CA TYR A 322 11.30 -11.65 -10.13
C TYR A 322 10.27 -12.77 -10.26
N GLN A 323 9.21 -12.76 -9.45
CA GLN A 323 8.10 -13.71 -9.60
C GLN A 323 7.45 -13.62 -10.98
N LYS A 324 7.38 -12.40 -11.55
CA LYS A 324 6.88 -12.22 -12.91
C LYS A 324 7.83 -12.83 -13.94
N LEU A 325 9.13 -12.55 -13.86
CA LEU A 325 10.13 -13.16 -14.73
C LEU A 325 10.16 -14.68 -14.64
N GLU A 326 10.02 -15.24 -13.44
CA GLU A 326 9.94 -16.68 -13.20
C GLU A 326 8.76 -17.29 -13.97
N LYS A 327 7.58 -16.67 -13.86
CA LYS A 327 6.38 -17.11 -14.58
C LYS A 327 6.55 -17.00 -16.09
N ASP A 328 7.13 -15.91 -16.57
CA ASP A 328 7.36 -15.69 -18.00
C ASP A 328 8.34 -16.75 -18.56
N LYS A 329 9.41 -17.09 -17.82
CA LYS A 329 10.40 -18.11 -18.22
C LYS A 329 9.85 -19.54 -18.15
N ILE A 330 9.03 -19.85 -17.12
CA ILE A 330 8.30 -21.13 -17.04
C ILE A 330 7.34 -21.26 -18.25
N PHE A 331 6.64 -20.19 -18.59
CA PHE A 331 5.73 -20.18 -19.74
C PHE A 331 6.48 -20.39 -21.06
N GLU A 332 7.64 -19.75 -21.24
CA GLU A 332 8.49 -19.95 -22.41
C GLU A 332 9.00 -21.40 -22.53
N LEU A 333 9.46 -22.00 -21.42
CA LEU A 333 9.88 -23.40 -21.38
C LEU A 333 8.74 -24.35 -21.75
N LEU A 334 7.53 -24.11 -21.24
CA LEU A 334 6.33 -24.87 -21.59
C LEU A 334 5.99 -24.74 -23.08
N GLN A 335 6.13 -23.54 -23.66
CA GLN A 335 5.87 -23.30 -25.08
C GLN A 335 6.90 -23.99 -25.98
N GLN A 336 8.19 -23.93 -25.63
CA GLN A 336 9.25 -24.67 -26.33
C GLN A 336 8.98 -26.18 -26.28
N GLN A 337 8.60 -26.72 -25.12
CA GLN A 337 8.28 -28.14 -24.99
C GLN A 337 7.08 -28.56 -25.86
N GLN A 338 6.02 -27.76 -25.90
CA GLN A 338 4.87 -28.01 -26.79
C GLN A 338 5.28 -28.02 -28.26
N SER A 339 6.19 -27.13 -28.66
CA SER A 339 6.71 -27.09 -30.03
C SER A 339 7.52 -28.34 -30.39
N LEU A 340 8.34 -28.84 -29.45
CA LEU A 340 9.11 -30.07 -29.61
C LEU A 340 8.22 -31.32 -29.69
N GLN A 341 7.10 -31.35 -28.95
CA GLN A 341 6.09 -32.42 -29.05
C GLN A 341 5.28 -32.40 -30.36
N GLN A 342 5.12 -31.22 -30.97
CA GLN A 342 4.47 -31.09 -32.28
C GLN A 342 5.40 -31.52 -33.41
N GLN A 343 6.69 -31.19 -33.31
CA GLN A 343 7.71 -31.61 -34.29
C GLN A 343 7.90 -33.14 -34.31
N SER A 344 7.99 -33.80 -33.15
CA SER A 344 8.13 -35.27 -33.11
C SER A 344 6.94 -36.00 -33.74
N LYS A 345 5.71 -35.51 -33.49
CA LYS A 345 4.49 -36.06 -34.12
C LYS A 345 4.45 -35.89 -35.64
N GLN A 346 5.15 -34.89 -36.17
CA GLN A 346 5.17 -34.60 -37.60
C GLN A 346 6.24 -35.45 -38.31
N GLU A 347 7.40 -35.65 -37.69
CA GLU A 347 8.46 -36.54 -38.17
C GLU A 347 8.04 -38.02 -38.20
N ASP A 348 7.24 -38.47 -37.22
CA ASP A 348 6.62 -39.81 -37.24
C ASP A 348 5.61 -40.01 -38.38
N SER A 349 5.00 -38.92 -38.87
CA SER A 349 4.04 -38.98 -39.97
C SER A 349 4.70 -39.04 -41.35
N ASP A 350 5.92 -38.48 -41.48
CA ASP A 350 6.68 -38.44 -42.72
C ASP A 350 7.65 -39.64 -42.88
N SER A 351 8.06 -40.30 -41.78
CA SER A 351 9.01 -41.43 -41.82
C SER A 351 8.38 -42.78 -42.21
N PHE A 352 7.05 -42.90 -42.24
CA PHE A 352 6.34 -44.14 -42.61
C PHE A 352 6.49 -44.55 -44.09
N SER A 353 7.24 -43.79 -44.89
CA SER A 353 7.38 -44.03 -46.33
C SER A 353 8.71 -44.67 -46.76
N ASN A 354 9.77 -44.71 -45.94
CA ASN A 354 11.01 -45.39 -46.33
C ASN A 354 11.94 -45.63 -45.13
N THR A 355 12.39 -46.89 -45.02
CA THR A 355 13.70 -47.39 -44.55
C THR A 355 13.62 -48.39 -43.39
N ASN A 356 13.63 -49.68 -43.75
CA ASN A 356 14.04 -50.78 -42.86
C ASN A 356 15.56 -50.75 -42.71
N GLN A 357 16.06 -50.12 -41.64
CA GLN A 357 17.33 -50.41 -40.93
C GLN A 357 17.74 -49.18 -40.10
N ALA A 358 17.02 -48.94 -38.99
CA ALA A 358 17.51 -48.12 -37.88
C ALA A 358 17.87 -49.08 -36.74
N THR A 359 19.11 -48.97 -36.26
CA THR A 359 19.73 -49.82 -35.23
C THR A 359 19.07 -49.62 -33.86
N ASN A 360 18.97 -50.70 -33.06
CA ASN A 360 18.41 -50.70 -31.68
C ASN A 360 18.96 -49.61 -30.74
N GLU A 361 20.12 -49.02 -31.04
CA GLU A 361 20.69 -47.92 -30.26
C GLU A 361 19.92 -46.60 -30.42
N GLN A 362 19.37 -46.31 -31.61
CA GLN A 362 18.58 -45.08 -31.82
C GLN A 362 17.23 -45.14 -31.10
N LEU A 363 16.60 -46.32 -31.07
CA LEU A 363 15.35 -46.58 -30.33
C LEU A 363 15.55 -46.38 -28.81
N ASN A 364 16.67 -46.86 -28.25
CA ASN A 364 16.98 -46.66 -26.83
C ASN A 364 17.28 -45.19 -26.48
N GLU A 365 17.93 -44.45 -27.38
CA GLU A 365 18.22 -43.02 -27.14
C GLU A 365 16.96 -42.16 -27.20
N GLU A 366 16.01 -42.51 -28.07
CA GLU A 366 14.72 -41.84 -28.19
C GLU A 366 13.79 -42.15 -27.01
N GLU A 367 13.73 -43.42 -26.57
CA GLU A 367 13.02 -43.80 -25.34
C GLU A 367 13.58 -43.08 -24.10
N LEU A 368 14.92 -42.97 -24.00
CA LEU A 368 15.56 -42.25 -22.89
C LEU A 368 15.28 -40.74 -22.95
N LYS A 369 15.26 -40.14 -24.14
CA LYS A 369 14.89 -38.72 -24.31
C LYS A 369 13.43 -38.48 -23.92
N GLU A 370 12.51 -39.36 -24.31
CA GLU A 370 11.10 -39.24 -23.94
C GLU A 370 10.89 -39.45 -22.43
N GLN A 371 11.58 -40.41 -21.83
CA GLN A 371 11.55 -40.60 -20.37
C GLN A 371 12.08 -39.38 -19.62
N ASN A 372 13.13 -38.73 -20.11
CA ASN A 372 13.66 -37.50 -19.52
C ASN A 372 12.72 -36.30 -19.72
N ARG A 373 12.04 -36.21 -20.88
CA ARG A 373 11.00 -35.19 -21.11
C ARG A 373 9.82 -35.36 -20.16
N GLN A 374 9.38 -36.60 -19.92
CA GLN A 374 8.31 -36.90 -18.98
C GLN A 374 8.70 -36.55 -17.54
N LYS A 375 9.91 -36.94 -17.10
CA LYS A 375 10.43 -36.57 -15.77
C LYS A 375 10.52 -35.05 -15.58
N LEU A 376 10.96 -34.33 -16.61
CA LEU A 376 11.00 -32.86 -16.57
C LEU A 376 9.60 -32.25 -16.50
N PHE A 377 8.64 -32.80 -17.25
CA PHE A 377 7.24 -32.36 -17.20
C PHE A 377 6.62 -32.58 -15.82
N ASP A 378 6.82 -33.76 -15.23
CA ASP A 378 6.33 -34.08 -13.88
C ASP A 378 6.95 -33.15 -12.82
N PHE A 379 8.23 -32.81 -12.98
CA PHE A 379 8.92 -31.85 -12.12
C PHE A 379 8.37 -30.42 -12.25
N ILE A 380 8.09 -29.94 -13.48
CA ILE A 380 7.49 -28.63 -13.72
C ILE A 380 6.08 -28.54 -13.12
N MET A 381 5.27 -29.59 -13.30
CA MET A 381 3.94 -29.67 -12.71
C MET A 381 3.98 -29.65 -11.18
N LEU A 382 4.95 -30.36 -10.58
CA LEU A 382 5.18 -30.35 -9.13
C LEU A 382 5.59 -28.96 -8.62
N LEU A 383 6.49 -28.27 -9.34
CA LEU A 383 6.89 -26.91 -9.02
C LEU A 383 5.70 -25.94 -9.09
N GLN A 384 4.91 -26.00 -10.16
CA GLN A 384 3.74 -25.13 -10.31
C GLN A 384 2.75 -25.32 -9.16
N HIS A 385 2.42 -26.58 -8.84
CA HIS A 385 1.55 -26.90 -7.71
C HIS A 385 2.12 -26.39 -6.37
N THR A 386 3.44 -26.53 -6.15
CA THR A 386 4.11 -26.02 -4.95
C THR A 386 4.03 -24.50 -4.84
N VAL A 387 4.19 -23.79 -5.96
CA VAL A 387 4.06 -22.33 -6.00
C VAL A 387 2.63 -21.88 -5.71
N GLU A 388 1.62 -22.51 -6.32
CA GLU A 388 0.20 -22.22 -6.06
C GLU A 388 -0.17 -22.43 -4.59
N GLN A 389 0.34 -23.52 -3.98
CA GLN A 389 0.18 -23.78 -2.55
C GLN A 389 0.84 -22.72 -1.67
N ARG A 390 2.07 -22.30 -1.99
CA ARG A 390 2.77 -21.23 -1.25
C ARG A 390 2.04 -19.89 -1.32
N VAL A 391 1.49 -19.55 -2.49
CA VAL A 391 0.69 -18.33 -2.66
C VAL A 391 -0.57 -18.39 -1.80
N THR A 392 -1.26 -19.53 -1.78
CA THR A 392 -2.47 -19.73 -0.96
C THR A 392 -2.16 -19.60 0.53
N LEU A 393 -1.08 -20.24 0.99
CA LEU A 393 -0.61 -20.16 2.38
C LEU A 393 -0.24 -18.72 2.76
N GLN A 394 0.41 -17.98 1.86
CA GLN A 394 0.77 -16.58 2.10
C GLN A 394 -0.48 -15.69 2.25
N GLN A 395 -1.50 -15.89 1.41
CA GLN A 395 -2.78 -15.17 1.50
C GLN A 395 -3.50 -15.46 2.83
N GLN A 396 -3.50 -16.72 3.28
CA GLN A 396 -4.06 -17.09 4.58
C GLN A 396 -3.29 -16.44 5.75
N LYS A 397 -1.94 -16.43 5.70
CA LYS A 397 -1.11 -15.73 6.69
C LYS A 397 -1.40 -14.23 6.76
N GLU A 398 -1.58 -13.58 5.60
CA GLU A 398 -1.98 -12.17 5.56
C GLU A 398 -3.39 -11.94 6.14
N LYS A 399 -4.35 -12.82 5.83
CA LYS A 399 -5.70 -12.77 6.42
C LYS A 399 -5.62 -12.88 7.95
N LEU A 400 -4.85 -13.83 8.47
CA LEU A 400 -4.64 -14.01 9.91
C LEU A 400 -4.00 -12.77 10.56
N LYS A 401 -2.97 -12.18 9.94
CA LYS A 401 -2.35 -10.93 10.41
C LYS A 401 -3.37 -9.80 10.51
N ARG A 402 -4.26 -9.63 9.52
CA ARG A 402 -5.32 -8.60 9.54
C ARG A 402 -6.31 -8.81 10.68
N LEU A 403 -6.74 -10.05 10.91
CA LEU A 403 -7.65 -10.37 12.01
C LEU A 403 -7.01 -10.10 13.38
N GLN A 404 -5.72 -10.40 13.56
CA GLN A 404 -4.98 -10.07 14.80
C GLN A 404 -4.88 -8.55 15.05
N ILE A 405 -4.72 -7.75 14.00
CA ILE A 405 -4.71 -6.28 14.12
C ILE A 405 -6.10 -5.77 14.54
N ILE A 406 -7.17 -6.27 13.93
CA ILE A 406 -8.55 -5.93 14.29
C ILE A 406 -8.82 -6.29 15.76
N GLU A 407 -8.43 -7.50 16.18
CA GLU A 407 -8.58 -7.96 17.57
C GLU A 407 -7.88 -7.02 18.56
N LYS A 408 -6.62 -6.64 18.29
CA LYS A 408 -5.87 -5.70 19.14
C LYS A 408 -6.55 -4.31 19.18
N GLY A 409 -7.08 -3.84 18.05
CA GLY A 409 -7.81 -2.58 17.97
C GLY A 409 -9.08 -2.56 18.84
N LEU A 410 -9.88 -3.63 18.77
CA LEU A 410 -11.08 -3.78 19.61
C LEU A 410 -10.73 -3.91 21.10
N GLN A 411 -9.68 -4.67 21.44
CA GLN A 411 -9.20 -4.76 22.83
C GLN A 411 -8.81 -3.39 23.40
N GLN A 412 -8.15 -2.55 22.60
CA GLN A 412 -7.79 -1.19 23.01
C GLN A 412 -9.00 -0.27 23.18
N GLN A 413 -10.03 -0.39 22.33
CA GLN A 413 -11.27 0.37 22.47
C GLN A 413 -11.99 0.02 23.78
N ILE A 414 -12.11 -1.28 24.11
CA ILE A 414 -12.68 -1.73 25.38
C ILE A 414 -11.91 -1.15 26.57
N LEU A 415 -10.57 -1.18 26.52
CA LEU A 415 -9.74 -0.62 27.60
C LEU A 415 -9.97 0.89 27.78
N ASN A 416 -10.17 1.62 26.69
CA ASN A 416 -10.45 3.06 26.75
C ASN A 416 -11.82 3.36 27.36
N ILE A 417 -12.86 2.58 27.00
CA ILE A 417 -14.20 2.71 27.57
C ILE A 417 -14.18 2.40 29.08
N GLN A 418 -13.46 1.35 29.49
CA GLN A 418 -13.29 1.01 30.91
C GLN A 418 -12.62 2.14 31.70
N LYS A 419 -11.58 2.78 31.14
CA LYS A 419 -10.92 3.93 31.78
C LYS A 419 -11.86 5.14 31.91
N GLN A 420 -12.74 5.36 30.92
CA GLN A 420 -13.73 6.43 30.98
C GLN A 420 -14.76 6.16 32.08
N SER A 421 -15.29 4.95 32.20
CA SER A 421 -16.25 4.59 33.27
C SER A 421 -15.65 4.71 34.68
N ASP A 422 -14.36 4.37 34.84
CA ASP A 422 -13.67 4.48 36.13
C ASP A 422 -13.41 5.95 36.53
N SER A 423 -13.20 6.84 35.54
CA SER A 423 -13.00 8.28 35.77
C SER A 423 -14.28 9.02 36.18
N VAL A 424 -15.45 8.55 35.73
CA VAL A 424 -16.75 9.13 36.11
C VAL A 424 -17.12 8.72 37.54
N SER A 425 -16.82 7.47 37.92
CA SER A 425 -17.14 6.91 39.24
C SER A 425 -16.33 7.53 40.40
N SER A 426 -15.17 8.13 40.12
CA SER A 426 -14.27 8.70 41.15
C SER A 426 -14.48 10.20 41.41
N SER A 427 -15.45 10.85 40.76
CA SER A 427 -15.73 12.29 40.92
C SER A 427 -16.86 12.64 41.91
N SER A 428 -17.33 11.67 42.70
CA SER A 428 -18.45 11.85 43.65
C SER A 428 -18.04 12.13 45.11
N GLU A 429 -16.82 12.58 45.37
CA GLU A 429 -16.43 13.03 46.72
C GLU A 429 -17.00 14.43 47.02
N ASP A 430 -17.80 14.46 48.09
CA ASP A 430 -18.62 15.55 48.61
C ASP A 430 -17.94 16.94 48.60
N PRO A 431 -18.52 17.96 47.94
CA PRO A 431 -18.16 19.34 48.22
C PRO A 431 -18.87 19.79 49.51
N GLU A 432 -18.08 20.05 50.56
CA GLU A 432 -18.51 20.70 51.79
C GLU A 432 -19.31 21.98 51.49
N ILE A 433 -20.55 21.97 51.95
CA ILE A 433 -21.54 23.03 51.76
C ILE A 433 -21.18 24.24 52.63
N HIS A 434 -20.68 25.32 52.01
CA HIS A 434 -20.73 26.65 52.60
C HIS A 434 -21.96 27.43 52.11
N ASN A 435 -22.83 27.67 53.08
CA ASN A 435 -24.16 28.25 52.99
C ASN A 435 -24.12 29.77 52.77
N SER A 436 -24.80 30.28 51.74
CA SER A 436 -25.22 31.69 51.65
C SER A 436 -26.45 31.82 50.74
N GLN A 437 -27.52 32.34 51.33
CA GLN A 437 -28.87 32.47 50.81
C GLN A 437 -28.94 33.39 49.57
N SER A 438 -29.69 32.99 48.54
CA SER A 438 -30.80 33.82 47.99
C SER A 438 -31.56 33.12 46.83
N SER A 439 -32.88 33.16 46.98
CA SER A 439 -33.96 33.12 45.97
C SER A 439 -34.10 31.92 45.02
N ASP A 440 -35.09 31.09 45.37
CA ASP A 440 -36.20 30.58 44.53
C ASP A 440 -35.97 30.48 43.01
N GLN A 441 -35.52 29.30 42.60
CA GLN A 441 -35.98 28.58 41.42
C GLN A 441 -35.54 27.12 41.61
N GLU A 442 -36.46 26.23 41.98
CA GLU A 442 -36.22 24.78 41.96
C GLU A 442 -36.24 24.33 40.49
N PRO A 443 -35.11 23.82 39.92
CA PRO A 443 -35.16 23.03 38.71
C PRO A 443 -35.30 21.55 39.08
N ASP A 444 -36.04 20.87 38.23
CA ASP A 444 -36.47 19.48 38.32
C ASP A 444 -35.27 18.50 38.29
N LYS A 445 -34.67 18.22 39.45
CA LYS A 445 -33.51 17.29 39.61
C LYS A 445 -33.83 15.82 39.25
N ARG A 446 -35.07 15.49 38.88
CA ARG A 446 -35.42 14.11 38.48
C ARG A 446 -35.04 13.78 37.03
N SER A 447 -34.90 14.77 36.12
CA SER A 447 -34.62 14.46 34.71
C SER A 447 -33.15 14.14 34.43
N GLU A 448 -32.21 14.65 35.23
CA GLU A 448 -30.76 14.39 35.04
C GLU A 448 -30.37 12.98 35.49
N SER A 449 -31.02 12.45 36.53
CA SER A 449 -30.82 11.07 37.02
C SER A 449 -31.26 10.02 35.98
N GLU A 450 -32.40 10.23 35.32
CA GLU A 450 -32.91 9.30 34.31
C GLU A 450 -32.08 9.35 33.02
N GLN A 451 -31.54 10.51 32.65
CA GLN A 451 -30.65 10.64 31.49
C GLN A 451 -29.29 9.95 31.71
N GLN A 452 -28.71 10.06 32.91
CA GLN A 452 -27.47 9.38 33.26
C GLN A 452 -27.64 7.84 33.22
N GLU A 453 -28.74 7.32 33.76
CA GLU A 453 -29.03 5.88 33.81
C GLU A 453 -29.25 5.28 32.40
N THR A 454 -29.84 6.05 31.48
CA THR A 454 -29.99 5.63 30.07
C THR A 454 -28.68 5.64 29.29
N LEU A 455 -27.74 6.53 29.61
CA LEU A 455 -26.42 6.57 29.00
C LEU A 455 -25.59 5.34 29.41
N ASP A 456 -25.59 5.01 30.71
CA ASP A 456 -24.87 3.86 31.26
C ASP A 456 -25.40 2.51 30.71
N GLN A 457 -26.70 2.40 30.44
CA GLN A 457 -27.28 1.20 29.81
C GLN A 457 -26.89 1.06 28.33
N SER A 458 -26.78 2.19 27.60
CA SER A 458 -26.34 2.19 26.20
C SER A 458 -24.88 1.74 26.06
N ASP A 459 -23.99 2.31 26.88
CA ASP A 459 -22.56 1.99 26.86
C ASP A 459 -22.30 0.54 27.29
N LYS A 460 -23.08 0.03 28.25
CA LYS A 460 -23.02 -1.38 28.67
C LYS A 460 -23.44 -2.33 27.55
N LEU A 461 -24.50 -2.01 26.80
CA LEU A 461 -24.95 -2.81 25.66
C LEU A 461 -23.94 -2.80 24.51
N GLU A 462 -23.32 -1.65 24.25
CA GLU A 462 -22.27 -1.52 23.22
C GLU A 462 -21.01 -2.33 23.60
N MET A 463 -20.58 -2.25 24.86
CA MET A 463 -19.49 -3.10 25.37
C MET A 463 -19.78 -4.59 25.26
N GLU A 464 -21.01 -5.01 25.49
CA GLU A 464 -21.40 -6.42 25.38
C GLU A 464 -21.37 -6.90 23.92
N LYS A 465 -21.80 -6.06 22.97
CA LYS A 465 -21.65 -6.34 21.53
C LYS A 465 -20.18 -6.45 21.12
N MET A 466 -19.32 -5.53 21.55
CA MET A 466 -17.88 -5.60 21.24
C MET A 466 -17.22 -6.85 21.84
N ARG A 467 -17.61 -7.25 23.05
CA ARG A 467 -17.11 -8.50 23.67
C ARG A 467 -17.54 -9.73 22.87
N GLN A 468 -18.77 -9.75 22.37
CA GLN A 468 -19.26 -10.82 21.51
C GLN A 468 -18.49 -10.87 20.19
N GLU A 469 -18.28 -9.73 19.53
CA GLU A 469 -17.51 -9.65 18.28
C GLU A 469 -16.06 -10.13 18.44
N ILE A 470 -15.39 -9.74 19.53
CA ILE A 470 -14.05 -10.26 19.86
C ILE A 470 -14.09 -11.79 20.06
N SER A 471 -15.12 -12.31 20.72
CA SER A 471 -15.25 -13.75 20.94
C SER A 471 -15.42 -14.50 19.62
N GLU A 472 -16.21 -13.97 18.69
CA GLU A 472 -16.41 -14.55 17.35
C GLU A 472 -15.11 -14.49 16.53
N LEU A 473 -14.40 -13.35 16.54
CA LEU A 473 -13.10 -13.20 15.87
C LEU A 473 -12.03 -14.14 16.44
N LYS A 474 -12.01 -14.38 17.75
CA LYS A 474 -11.09 -15.36 18.37
C LYS A 474 -11.35 -16.77 17.87
N VAL A 475 -12.63 -17.15 17.73
CA VAL A 475 -13.01 -18.46 17.19
C VAL A 475 -12.62 -18.56 15.70
N GLU A 476 -12.86 -17.52 14.90
CA GLU A 476 -12.41 -17.51 13.48
C GLU A 476 -10.89 -17.62 13.37
N ASN A 477 -10.14 -16.88 14.20
CA ASN A 477 -8.67 -16.95 14.24
C ASN A 477 -8.16 -18.35 14.57
N GLU A 478 -8.75 -19.00 15.59
CA GLU A 478 -8.34 -20.36 15.99
C GLU A 478 -8.68 -21.39 14.90
N ASN A 479 -9.86 -21.28 14.28
CA ASN A 479 -10.24 -22.16 13.16
C ASN A 479 -9.29 -22.00 11.96
N MET A 480 -8.93 -20.76 11.61
CA MET A 480 -8.01 -20.49 10.50
C MET A 480 -6.60 -21.00 10.80
N LYS A 481 -6.15 -20.87 12.05
CA LYS A 481 -4.87 -21.43 12.50
C LYS A 481 -4.87 -22.96 12.37
N GLN A 482 -5.93 -23.63 12.82
CA GLN A 482 -6.08 -25.08 12.69
C GLN A 482 -6.13 -25.53 11.22
N GLU A 483 -6.81 -24.76 10.35
CA GLU A 483 -6.84 -25.03 8.91
C GLU A 483 -5.45 -24.93 8.29
N ILE A 484 -4.69 -23.89 8.63
CA ILE A 484 -3.30 -23.72 8.17
C ILE A 484 -2.42 -24.87 8.66
N GLU A 485 -2.51 -25.24 9.95
CA GLU A 485 -1.74 -26.35 10.52
C GLU A 485 -2.09 -27.68 9.85
N SER A 486 -3.37 -27.95 9.58
CA SER A 486 -3.82 -29.13 8.84
C SER A 486 -3.29 -29.16 7.41
N GLN A 487 -3.31 -28.02 6.70
CA GLN A 487 -2.77 -27.93 5.35
C GLN A 487 -1.26 -28.17 5.32
N ILE A 488 -0.50 -27.66 6.30
CA ILE A 488 0.94 -27.90 6.44
C ILE A 488 1.22 -29.38 6.71
N ASN A 489 0.49 -30.00 7.65
CA ASN A 489 0.69 -31.42 7.98
C ASN A 489 0.37 -32.34 6.79
N ASN A 490 -0.71 -32.05 6.06
CA ASN A 490 -1.05 -32.79 4.84
C ASN A 490 0.04 -32.62 3.76
N GLN A 491 0.66 -31.44 3.64
CA GLN A 491 1.77 -31.22 2.72
C GLN A 491 3.02 -32.01 3.11
N ILE A 492 3.36 -32.05 4.41
CA ILE A 492 4.49 -32.84 4.91
C ILE A 492 4.25 -34.32 4.61
N GLN A 493 3.06 -34.84 4.90
CA GLN A 493 2.72 -36.24 4.64
C GLN A 493 2.76 -36.59 3.14
N GLN A 494 2.26 -35.71 2.26
CA GLN A 494 2.35 -35.91 0.81
C GLN A 494 3.78 -35.84 0.27
N GLN A 495 4.69 -35.13 0.95
CA GLN A 495 6.10 -35.10 0.58
C GLN A 495 6.82 -36.37 1.06
N GLU A 496 6.49 -36.86 2.26
CA GLU A 496 7.01 -38.13 2.79
C GLU A 496 6.60 -39.33 1.91
N GLU A 497 5.33 -39.41 1.50
CA GLU A 497 4.82 -40.48 0.62
C GLU A 497 5.41 -40.47 -0.80
N LYS A 498 6.07 -39.38 -1.22
CA LYS A 498 6.72 -39.28 -2.54
C LYS A 498 8.23 -39.54 -2.49
N ILE A 499 8.82 -39.59 -1.29
CA ILE A 499 10.24 -39.87 -1.08
C ILE A 499 10.48 -41.37 -0.92
N ASP A 500 9.47 -42.12 -0.46
CA ASP A 500 9.41 -43.59 -0.51
C ASP A 500 8.98 -44.11 -1.89
#